data_AF-A0A200R083-F1
#
_entry.id   AF-A0A200R083-F1
#
_cell.length_a   1.000
_cell.length_b   1.000
_cell.length_c   1.000
_cell.angle_alpha   90.00
_cell.angle_beta   90.00
_cell.angle_gamma   90.00
#
_symmetry.space_group_name_H-M   'P 1'
#
loop_
_entity.id
_entity.type
_entity.pdbx_description
1 polymer ?
#
loop_
_entity_poly.entity_id
_entity_poly.type
_entity_poly.pdbx_seq_one_letter_code
_entity_poly.pdbx_strand_id
1 'polypeptide(L)'
;MGLKTWVLRGGKKLVEEGAKINSLLGSTSCYSFFHLSGFQGGDSHLEISLSSSDLETIARFGCPSVEKNTAFAAKRLRSFFSIQEKIVCQACKLKSSCTVVNHTVGKRKISYLSLVDIMRVLTLYGLELVSAQLVIPKEIKDSANKLLGEVVNPSQISHENPNPGV
;
A
#
# COMPACT_ATOMS: atom_id res chain seq x y z
N MET A 1 43.61 -16.24 -13.60
CA MET A 1 42.85 -17.29 -12.88
C MET A 1 41.92 -16.58 -11.90
N GLY A 2 40.61 -16.71 -12.12
CA GLY A 2 39.61 -15.77 -11.62
C GLY A 2 39.04 -16.12 -10.25
N LEU A 3 38.79 -15.08 -9.47
CA LEU A 3 37.88 -15.12 -8.32
C LEU A 3 36.46 -15.44 -8.80
N LYS A 4 35.79 -16.39 -8.14
CA LYS A 4 34.35 -16.58 -8.27
C LYS A 4 33.69 -16.48 -6.91
N THR A 5 33.05 -15.34 -6.69
CA THR A 5 31.98 -15.15 -5.72
C THR A 5 30.76 -15.97 -6.12
N TRP A 6 30.13 -16.65 -5.16
CA TRP A 6 28.73 -17.10 -5.26
C TRP A 6 28.02 -16.84 -3.94
N VAL A 7 27.26 -15.75 -3.92
CA VAL A 7 26.05 -15.59 -3.10
C VAL A 7 24.97 -16.44 -3.75
N LEU A 8 24.17 -17.19 -2.96
CA LEU A 8 22.77 -17.56 -3.20
C LEU A 8 22.33 -18.68 -2.22
N ARG A 9 21.52 -18.33 -1.21
CA ARG A 9 20.58 -19.25 -0.53
C ARG A 9 19.67 -18.41 0.38
N GLY A 10 18.34 -18.41 0.31
CA GLY A 10 17.40 -18.93 -0.65
C GLY A 10 16.09 -18.14 -0.49
N GLY A 11 15.59 -17.54 -1.56
CA GLY A 11 14.41 -16.68 -1.55
C GLY A 11 13.19 -17.35 -2.18
N LYS A 12 12.86 -18.59 -1.78
CA LYS A 12 11.72 -19.32 -2.38
C LYS A 12 10.73 -19.96 -1.41
N LYS A 13 10.95 -19.90 -0.09
CA LYS A 13 10.08 -20.62 0.86
C LYS A 13 9.01 -19.74 1.54
N LEU A 14 9.18 -18.43 1.59
CA LEU A 14 8.28 -17.55 2.39
C LEU A 14 7.13 -16.89 1.60
N VAL A 15 7.07 -17.06 0.28
CA VAL A 15 5.91 -16.57 -0.51
C VAL A 15 4.74 -17.56 -0.44
N GLU A 16 5.01 -18.84 -0.20
CA GLU A 16 3.97 -19.88 -0.20
C GLU A 16 3.22 -19.98 1.13
N GLU A 17 3.84 -19.60 2.26
CA GLU A 17 3.16 -19.56 3.56
C GLU A 17 2.24 -18.34 3.70
N GLY A 18 2.58 -17.19 3.11
CA GLY A 18 1.71 -16.00 3.09
C GLY A 18 0.38 -16.20 2.34
N ALA A 19 0.37 -17.07 1.32
CA ALA A 19 -0.86 -17.43 0.61
C ALA A 19 -1.74 -18.41 1.39
N LYS A 20 -1.14 -19.27 2.23
CA LYS A 20 -1.89 -20.23 3.06
C LYS A 20 -2.64 -19.57 4.21
N ILE A 21 -2.09 -18.51 4.81
CA ILE A 21 -2.77 -17.78 5.89
C ILE A 21 -4.08 -17.12 5.41
N ASN A 22 -4.09 -16.61 4.17
CA ASN A 22 -5.28 -16.00 3.56
C ASN A 22 -6.37 -17.03 3.18
N SER A 23 -6.01 -18.32 3.11
CA SER A 23 -6.97 -19.42 2.84
C SER A 23 -7.52 -20.08 4.10
N LEU A 24 -6.95 -19.82 5.28
CA LEU A 24 -7.36 -20.41 6.55
C LEU A 24 -8.26 -19.50 7.39
N LEU A 25 -8.40 -18.22 7.04
CA LEU A 25 -9.29 -17.28 7.71
C LEU A 25 -10.47 -16.95 6.80
N GLY A 26 -11.44 -17.86 6.76
CA GLY A 26 -12.77 -17.56 6.24
C GLY A 26 -13.43 -16.48 7.12
N SER A 27 -13.48 -15.24 6.60
CA SER A 27 -14.18 -14.07 7.15
C SER A 27 -13.60 -13.57 8.50
N THR A 28 -13.13 -12.33 8.70
CA THR A 28 -13.97 -11.13 8.89
C THR A 28 -13.17 -9.80 8.95
N SER A 29 -11.89 -9.72 8.53
CA SER A 29 -11.22 -8.41 8.33
C SER A 29 -9.98 -8.56 7.47
N CYS A 30 -10.03 -8.04 6.24
CA CYS A 30 -8.91 -8.12 5.29
C CYS A 30 -7.85 -7.08 5.65
N TYR A 31 -6.93 -7.38 6.57
CA TYR A 31 -5.74 -6.56 6.78
C TYR A 31 -4.62 -7.04 5.83
N SER A 32 -3.97 -6.09 5.15
CA SER A 32 -2.78 -6.40 4.34
C SER A 32 -1.54 -6.05 5.16
N PHE A 33 -0.65 -7.02 5.34
CA PHE A 33 0.66 -6.79 5.95
C PHE A 33 1.54 -6.03 4.95
N PHE A 34 1.90 -4.80 5.30
CA PHE A 34 2.87 -4.02 4.54
C PHE A 34 4.24 -4.16 5.22
N HIS A 35 5.18 -4.81 4.54
CA HIS A 35 6.58 -4.90 4.96
C HIS A 35 7.25 -3.53 4.75
N LEU A 36 7.69 -2.90 5.85
CA LEU A 36 8.43 -1.65 5.81
C LEU A 36 9.93 -1.93 5.85
N SER A 37 10.60 -1.65 4.75
CA SER A 37 12.04 -1.39 4.78
C SER A 37 12.23 0.11 5.07
N GLY A 38 12.13 0.47 6.36
CA GLY A 38 12.33 1.83 6.86
C GLY A 38 13.72 2.03 7.45
N PHE A 39 14.38 3.10 7.04
CA PHE A 39 15.76 3.51 7.31
C PHE A 39 16.00 3.88 8.80
N GLN A 40 16.62 2.99 9.58
CA GLN A 40 17.46 3.35 10.73
C GLN A 40 18.37 2.16 11.06
N GLY A 41 19.60 2.41 11.50
CA GLY A 41 20.65 1.41 11.71
C GLY A 41 20.38 0.39 12.83
N GLY A 42 19.43 -0.51 12.60
CA GLY A 42 19.10 -1.68 13.40
C GLY A 42 17.99 -2.46 12.69
N ASP A 43 18.10 -3.78 12.62
CA ASP A 43 17.23 -4.69 11.87
C ASP A 43 15.81 -4.84 12.50
N SER A 44 15.15 -3.74 12.88
CA SER A 44 13.75 -3.74 13.32
C SER A 44 12.83 -3.58 12.10
N HIS A 45 12.31 -4.70 11.63
CA HIS A 45 11.28 -4.72 10.60
C HIS A 45 9.93 -4.31 11.21
N LEU A 46 9.50 -3.06 10.98
CA LEU A 46 8.20 -2.57 11.45
C LEU A 46 7.11 -3.12 10.52
N GLU A 47 6.27 -4.01 11.03
CA GLU A 47 5.09 -4.47 10.31
C GLU A 47 3.90 -3.57 10.67
N ILE A 48 3.36 -2.86 9.68
CA ILE A 48 2.12 -2.11 9.84
C ILE A 48 1.01 -2.88 9.14
N SER A 49 -0.02 -3.17 9.91
CA SER A 49 -1.27 -3.76 9.43
C SER A 49 -2.23 -2.63 9.07
N LEU A 50 -2.61 -2.55 7.79
CA LEU A 50 -3.58 -1.56 7.30
C LEU A 50 -4.82 -2.25 6.75
N SER A 51 -5.97 -1.63 6.96
CA SER A 51 -7.25 -2.06 6.41
C SER A 51 -7.21 -2.09 4.88
N SER A 52 -7.28 -3.28 4.28
CA SER A 52 -7.24 -3.44 2.83
C SER A 52 -8.47 -2.85 2.16
N SER A 53 -9.64 -2.95 2.81
CA SER A 53 -10.89 -2.42 2.27
C SER A 53 -10.85 -0.89 2.18
N ASP A 54 -10.34 -0.22 3.22
CA ASP A 54 -10.20 1.24 3.22
C ASP A 54 -9.18 1.71 2.17
N LEU A 55 -8.06 0.97 2.02
CA LEU A 55 -7.06 1.25 0.98
C LEU A 55 -7.65 1.06 -0.43
N GLU A 56 -8.45 0.02 -0.64
CA GLU A 56 -9.11 -0.24 -1.91
C GLU A 56 -10.14 0.86 -2.24
N THR A 57 -10.93 1.29 -1.25
CA THR A 57 -11.87 2.40 -1.37
C THR A 57 -11.16 3.67 -1.85
N ILE A 58 -10.02 4.02 -1.23
CA ILE A 58 -9.20 5.16 -1.64
C ILE A 58 -8.63 4.97 -3.05
N ALA A 59 -8.15 3.77 -3.38
CA ALA A 59 -7.57 3.47 -4.69
C ALA A 59 -8.58 3.71 -5.84
N ARG A 60 -9.87 3.50 -5.60
CA ARG A 60 -10.94 3.65 -6.59
C ARG A 60 -11.35 5.11 -6.85
N PHE A 61 -11.01 6.06 -5.99
CA PHE A 61 -11.49 7.43 -6.10
C PHE A 61 -10.81 8.26 -7.20
N GLY A 62 -9.47 8.16 -7.34
CA GLY A 62 -8.74 8.94 -8.34
C GLY A 62 -7.31 9.30 -7.93
N CYS A 63 -6.77 10.37 -8.51
CA CYS A 63 -5.52 10.97 -8.03
C CYS A 63 -5.85 12.13 -7.07
N PRO A 64 -5.14 12.27 -5.94
CA PRO A 64 -5.34 13.40 -5.03
C PRO A 64 -4.72 14.71 -5.56
N SER A 65 -3.70 14.60 -6.42
CA SER A 65 -3.04 15.74 -7.08
C SER A 65 -2.57 15.37 -8.49
N VAL A 66 -2.36 16.38 -9.32
CA VAL A 66 -1.71 16.27 -10.65
C VAL A 66 -0.19 16.21 -10.56
N GLU A 67 0.38 16.48 -9.38
CA GLU A 67 1.81 16.35 -9.13
C GLU A 67 2.26 14.92 -9.47
N LYS A 68 3.35 14.82 -10.25
CA LYS A 68 3.75 13.58 -10.91
C LYS A 68 3.92 12.43 -9.91
N ASN A 69 4.64 12.64 -8.81
CA ASN A 69 4.91 11.57 -7.84
C ASN A 69 3.65 11.12 -7.12
N THR A 70 2.76 12.05 -6.79
CA THR A 70 1.46 11.80 -6.19
C THR A 70 0.55 11.03 -7.13
N ALA A 71 0.47 11.43 -8.40
CA ALA A 71 -0.30 10.70 -9.40
C ALA A 71 0.24 9.28 -9.58
N PHE A 72 1.57 9.11 -9.62
CA PHE A 72 2.21 7.79 -9.67
C PHE A 72 1.94 6.95 -8.43
N ALA A 73 1.97 7.53 -7.23
CA ALA A 73 1.66 6.84 -5.97
C ALA A 73 0.23 6.27 -5.99
N ALA A 74 -0.76 7.10 -6.36
CA ALA A 74 -2.15 6.66 -6.47
C ALA A 74 -2.34 5.57 -7.55
N LYS A 75 -1.60 5.65 -8.67
CA LYS A 75 -1.61 4.61 -9.71
C LYS A 75 -0.99 3.29 -9.25
N ARG A 76 0.10 3.34 -8.49
CA ARG A 76 0.72 2.13 -7.90
C ARG A 76 -0.23 1.48 -6.90
N LEU A 77 -0.91 2.27 -6.07
CA LEU A 77 -1.95 1.81 -5.15
C LEU A 77 -3.05 1.04 -5.92
N ARG A 78 -3.52 1.57 -7.06
CA ARG A 78 -4.48 0.87 -7.93
C ARG A 78 -3.93 -0.43 -8.52
N SER A 79 -2.67 -0.42 -8.96
CA SER A 79 -2.01 -1.60 -9.53
C SER A 79 -1.90 -2.74 -8.50
N PHE A 80 -1.66 -2.42 -7.22
CA PHE A 80 -1.63 -3.39 -6.12
C PHE A 80 -2.96 -4.16 -5.98
N PHE A 81 -4.08 -3.44 -6.04
CA PHE A 81 -5.44 -4.01 -6.01
C PHE A 81 -5.92 -4.55 -7.37
N SER A 82 -5.06 -4.59 -8.40
CA SER A 82 -5.44 -5.00 -9.76
C SER A 82 -6.60 -4.19 -10.35
N ILE A 83 -6.76 -2.94 -9.91
CA ILE A 83 -7.79 -2.02 -10.41
C ILE A 83 -7.34 -1.48 -11.77
N GLN A 84 -8.26 -1.50 -12.74
CA GLN A 84 -7.98 -1.00 -14.09
C GLN A 84 -7.79 0.52 -14.08
N GLU A 85 -6.55 0.94 -14.30
CA GLU A 85 -6.16 2.36 -14.32
C GLU A 85 -7.03 3.19 -15.26
N LYS A 86 -7.33 2.66 -16.44
CA LYS A 86 -8.12 3.37 -17.45
C LYS A 86 -9.50 3.73 -16.91
N ILE A 87 -10.17 2.85 -16.16
CA ILE A 87 -11.51 3.11 -15.66
C ILE A 87 -11.48 4.25 -14.64
N VAL A 88 -10.60 4.16 -13.64
CA VAL A 88 -10.48 5.18 -12.59
C VAL A 88 -9.98 6.51 -13.16
N CYS A 89 -8.97 6.48 -14.03
CA CYS A 89 -8.40 7.69 -14.61
C CYS A 89 -9.38 8.41 -15.55
N GLN A 90 -10.32 7.69 -16.20
CA GLN A 90 -11.37 8.30 -17.01
C GLN A 90 -12.40 9.05 -16.16
N ALA A 91 -12.75 8.53 -14.99
CA ALA A 91 -13.64 9.17 -14.03
C ALA A 91 -12.95 10.26 -13.17
N CYS A 92 -11.61 10.30 -13.16
CA CYS A 92 -10.83 11.19 -12.31
C CYS A 92 -11.08 12.68 -12.67
N LYS A 93 -11.46 13.47 -11.67
CA LYS A 93 -11.72 14.92 -11.83
C LYS A 93 -10.50 15.72 -12.29
N LEU A 94 -9.30 15.27 -11.93
CA LEU A 94 -8.05 15.92 -12.31
C LEU A 94 -7.48 15.45 -13.65
N LYS A 95 -8.22 14.62 -14.41
CA LYS A 95 -7.73 14.02 -15.66
C LYS A 95 -7.29 15.07 -16.69
N SER A 96 -8.05 16.15 -16.85
CA SER A 96 -7.79 17.19 -17.86
C SER A 96 -6.46 17.93 -17.65
N SER A 97 -6.01 18.03 -16.39
CA SER A 97 -4.77 18.71 -15.98
C SER A 97 -3.64 17.76 -15.63
N CYS A 98 -3.87 16.44 -15.68
CA CYS A 98 -2.88 15.43 -15.35
C CYS A 98 -1.91 15.20 -16.52
N THR A 99 -0.60 15.20 -16.24
CA THR A 99 0.43 14.95 -17.27
C THR A 99 0.64 13.46 -17.57
N VAL A 100 0.12 12.57 -16.71
CA VAL A 100 0.30 11.11 -16.77
C VAL A 100 -1.03 10.37 -16.92
N VAL A 101 -1.93 10.91 -17.76
CA VAL A 101 -3.26 10.34 -18.03
C VAL A 101 -3.16 8.90 -18.50
N ASN A 102 -3.96 8.00 -17.90
CA ASN A 102 -4.02 6.56 -18.21
C ASN A 102 -2.68 5.81 -18.12
N HIS A 103 -1.61 6.47 -17.64
CA HIS A 103 -0.31 5.83 -17.49
C HIS A 103 -0.41 4.72 -16.44
N THR A 104 -0.05 3.50 -16.82
CA THR A 104 0.00 2.33 -15.94
C THR A 104 1.39 2.14 -15.37
N VAL A 105 1.48 1.95 -14.06
CA VAL A 105 2.75 1.87 -13.33
C VAL A 105 3.04 0.40 -13.07
N GLY A 106 4.03 -0.14 -13.79
CA GLY A 106 4.41 -1.55 -13.74
C GLY A 106 3.61 -2.41 -14.73
N LYS A 107 4.31 -3.24 -15.51
CA LYS A 107 3.72 -4.23 -16.42
C LYS A 107 3.20 -5.49 -15.69
N ARG A 108 3.50 -5.62 -14.40
CA ARG A 108 3.13 -6.74 -13.54
C ARG A 108 2.54 -6.21 -12.24
N LYS A 109 1.62 -6.99 -11.63
CA LYS A 109 1.05 -6.73 -10.31
C LYS A 109 2.17 -6.36 -9.35
N ILE A 110 2.10 -5.17 -8.78
CA ILE A 110 3.06 -4.72 -7.77
C ILE A 110 2.78 -5.55 -6.52
N SER A 111 3.77 -6.31 -6.05
CA SER A 111 3.63 -7.18 -4.88
C SER A 111 3.85 -6.47 -3.55
N TYR A 112 4.33 -5.22 -3.57
CA TYR A 112 4.59 -4.40 -2.39
C TYR A 112 4.25 -2.93 -2.65
N LEU A 113 3.54 -2.29 -1.73
CA LEU A 113 3.34 -0.84 -1.76
C LEU A 113 4.37 -0.16 -0.87
N SER A 114 4.97 0.92 -1.37
CA SER A 114 5.83 1.76 -0.55
C SER A 114 4.97 2.54 0.45
N LEU A 115 5.37 2.55 1.72
CA LEU A 115 4.71 3.41 2.72
C LEU A 115 4.76 4.88 2.33
N VAL A 116 5.81 5.31 1.62
CA VAL A 116 5.90 6.68 1.11
C VAL A 116 4.74 6.98 0.15
N ASP A 117 4.35 6.01 -0.68
CA ASP A 117 3.22 6.17 -1.60
C ASP A 117 1.89 6.16 -0.86
N ILE A 118 1.72 5.23 0.09
CA ILE A 118 0.53 5.13 0.92
C ILE A 118 0.35 6.44 1.69
N MET A 119 1.34 6.84 2.50
CA MET A 119 1.31 8.07 3.28
C MET A 119 1.04 9.29 2.40
N ARG A 120 1.72 9.42 1.26
CA ARG A 120 1.47 10.54 0.34
C ARG A 120 0.02 10.62 -0.11
N VAL A 121 -0.62 9.49 -0.42
CA VAL A 121 -2.04 9.47 -0.82
C VAL A 121 -2.96 9.73 0.38
N LEU A 122 -2.72 9.06 1.51
CA LEU A 122 -3.55 9.17 2.71
C LEU A 122 -3.53 10.58 3.29
N THR A 123 -2.36 11.20 3.42
CA THR A 123 -2.23 12.54 3.99
C THR A 123 -2.95 13.59 3.14
N LEU A 124 -2.91 13.47 1.81
CA LEU A 124 -3.61 14.42 0.94
C LEU A 124 -5.14 14.29 1.07
N TYR A 125 -5.67 13.07 1.13
CA TYR A 125 -7.11 12.87 1.30
C TYR A 125 -7.61 13.14 2.72
N GLY A 126 -6.88 12.69 3.74
CA GLY A 126 -7.27 12.83 5.15
C GLY A 126 -7.18 14.27 5.65
N LEU A 127 -6.15 15.02 5.23
CA LEU A 127 -5.96 16.43 5.58
C LEU A 127 -6.60 17.41 4.58
N GLU A 128 -7.31 16.90 3.57
CA GLU A 128 -7.97 17.71 2.53
C GLU A 128 -7.03 18.67 1.79
N LEU A 129 -5.74 18.31 1.68
CA LEU A 129 -4.71 19.08 0.98
C LEU A 129 -4.75 18.84 -0.54
N VAL A 130 -5.95 18.75 -1.11
CA VAL A 130 -6.18 18.46 -2.53
C VAL A 130 -6.48 19.74 -3.31
N SER A 131 -6.47 19.65 -4.65
CA SER A 131 -6.89 20.75 -5.51
C SER A 131 -8.35 21.15 -5.25
N ALA A 132 -8.66 22.44 -5.28
CA ALA A 132 -10.01 22.98 -5.11
C ALA A 132 -11.05 22.42 -6.09
N GLN A 133 -10.62 21.80 -7.20
CA GLN A 133 -11.48 21.12 -8.16
C GLN A 133 -12.00 19.76 -7.68
N LEU A 134 -11.48 19.25 -6.56
CA LEU A 134 -11.76 17.92 -6.05
C LEU A 134 -12.60 17.99 -4.77
N VAL A 135 -13.86 17.57 -4.86
CA VAL A 135 -14.71 17.35 -3.69
C VAL A 135 -14.45 15.93 -3.20
N ILE A 136 -13.91 15.78 -1.98
CA ILE A 136 -13.64 14.48 -1.37
C ILE A 136 -14.92 13.97 -0.70
N PRO A 137 -15.48 12.81 -1.11
CA PRO A 137 -16.59 12.20 -0.42
C PRO A 137 -16.22 11.84 1.03
N LYS A 138 -17.19 11.93 1.94
CA LYS A 138 -17.01 11.59 3.36
C LYS A 138 -16.38 10.20 3.54
N GLU A 139 -16.82 9.21 2.78
CA GLU A 139 -16.28 7.85 2.80
C GLU A 139 -14.76 7.80 2.56
N ILE A 140 -14.26 8.54 1.55
CA ILE A 140 -12.84 8.59 1.24
C ILE A 140 -12.05 9.25 2.37
N LYS A 141 -12.59 10.32 2.96
CA LYS A 141 -11.98 11.02 4.08
C LYS A 141 -11.94 10.14 5.34
N ASP A 142 -13.04 9.46 5.65
CA ASP A 142 -13.14 8.58 6.82
C ASP A 142 -12.17 7.39 6.69
N SER A 143 -12.12 6.75 5.52
CA SER A 143 -11.12 5.70 5.23
C SER A 143 -9.69 6.22 5.34
N ALA A 144 -9.39 7.42 4.82
CA ALA A 144 -8.04 7.99 4.91
C ALA A 144 -7.62 8.29 6.35
N ASN A 145 -8.52 8.88 7.15
CA ASN A 145 -8.25 9.19 8.55
C ASN A 145 -8.11 7.93 9.41
N LYS A 146 -8.92 6.90 9.15
CA LYS A 146 -8.79 5.60 9.82
C LYS A 146 -7.42 4.98 9.54
N LEU A 147 -7.02 4.92 8.27
CA LEU A 147 -5.72 4.37 7.88
C LEU A 147 -4.55 5.17 8.44
N LEU A 148 -4.64 6.51 8.49
CA LEU A 148 -3.62 7.34 9.16
C LEU A 148 -3.51 7.00 10.65
N GLY A 149 -4.64 6.74 11.32
CA GLY A 149 -4.66 6.26 12.70
C GLY A 149 -3.95 4.91 12.89
N GLU A 150 -4.16 3.98 11.96
CA GLU A 150 -3.49 2.66 11.95
C GLU A 150 -1.98 2.78 11.72
N VAL A 151 -1.52 3.74 10.90
CA VAL A 151 -0.08 4.00 10.71
C VAL A 151 0.57 4.58 11.97
N VAL A 152 -0.11 5.50 12.66
CA VAL A 152 0.44 6.18 13.86
C VAL A 152 0.44 5.26 15.08
N ASN A 153 -0.60 4.41 15.21
CA ASN A 153 -0.74 3.45 16.30
C ASN A 153 -0.77 2.03 15.75
N PRO A 154 0.36 1.50 15.25
CA PRO A 154 0.40 0.15 14.72
C PRO A 154 0.13 -0.84 15.84
N SER A 155 -0.84 -1.74 15.64
CA SER A 155 -1.08 -2.85 16.55
C SER A 155 0.17 -3.73 16.60
N GLN A 156 0.84 -3.75 17.75
CA GLN A 156 1.99 -4.64 17.98
C GLN A 156 1.47 -6.07 18.01
N ILE A 157 1.73 -6.87 16.97
CA ILE A 157 1.52 -8.30 17.03
C ILE A 157 2.77 -8.89 17.68
N SER A 158 2.73 -9.02 19.00
CA SER A 158 3.74 -9.78 19.74
C SER A 158 3.65 -11.25 19.33
N HIS A 159 4.66 -11.74 18.62
CA HIS A 159 4.93 -13.18 18.50
C HIS A 159 5.31 -13.68 19.90
N GLU A 160 4.34 -14.19 20.65
CA GLU A 160 4.62 -15.00 21.83
C GLU A 160 5.27 -16.30 21.35
N ASN A 161 6.58 -16.44 21.59
CA ASN A 161 7.23 -17.73 21.45
C ASN A 161 6.59 -18.69 22.46
N PRO A 162 6.08 -19.86 22.06
CA PRO A 162 5.67 -20.87 23.02
C PRO A 162 6.92 -21.27 23.81
N ASN A 163 6.92 -20.92 25.09
CA ASN A 163 7.97 -21.26 26.03
C ASN A 163 8.20 -22.78 26.04
N PRO A 164 9.39 -23.31 25.69
CA PRO A 164 9.67 -24.71 25.86
C PRO A 164 10.07 -24.95 27.32
N GLY A 165 9.15 -25.48 28.11
CA GLY A 165 9.48 -26.19 29.34
C GLY A 165 8.86 -25.63 30.61
N VAL A 166 7.87 -26.37 31.12
CA VAL A 166 7.90 -26.94 32.47
C VAL A 166 7.52 -28.41 32.35
#